data_AF-K0G6U5-F1
#
_entry.id   AF-K0G6U5-F1
#
_cell.length_a   1.000
_cell.length_b   1.000
_cell.length_c   1.000
_cell.angle_alpha   90.00
_cell.angle_beta   90.00
_cell.angle_gamma   90.00
#
_symmetry.space_group_name_H-M   'P 1'
#
loop_
_entity.id
_entity.type
_entity.pdbx_description
1 polymer ?
#
loop_
_entity_poly.entity_id
_entity_poly.type
_entity_poly.pdbx_seq_one_letter_code
_entity_poly.pdbx_strand_id
1 'polypeptide(L)'
;MIFGNPGVYDEEGNFSNFAIQVDKLVGEFSSLNLILDMKLYPSYLAYNMNSCLLGGVDWNNDIFNREDEFLYNLPDRELMIELIKQSFLSLFGIEKAIEKGIIDYELIKNDESILFDYIDDIVSNERLLETRNNLWDIDDFEYFGKGVYPFIVNFNGFTKIVLVNKTMNIDELGELSRFFNKDMTLKKNLQFFDEGYWHVDVSILKTSEFKKIILGVNKFLSE
;
A
#
# COMPACT_ATOMS: atom_id res chain seq x y z
N MET A 1 16.53 -0.59 -15.26
CA MET A 1 16.55 -2.06 -15.54
C MET A 1 15.20 -2.63 -15.17
N ILE A 2 14.65 -3.58 -15.95
CA ILE A 2 13.33 -4.16 -15.69
C ILE A 2 13.49 -5.63 -15.28
N PHE A 3 12.82 -6.04 -14.21
CA PHE A 3 12.78 -7.41 -13.68
C PHE A 3 11.35 -7.94 -13.72
N GLY A 4 11.13 -9.08 -14.37
CA GLY A 4 9.79 -9.64 -14.58
C GLY A 4 9.25 -9.32 -15.97
N ASN A 5 7.93 -9.44 -16.12
CA ASN A 5 7.25 -9.26 -17.39
C ASN A 5 6.12 -8.23 -17.24
N PRO A 6 6.22 -7.05 -17.88
CA PRO A 6 5.26 -5.97 -17.68
C PRO A 6 3.90 -6.20 -18.37
N GLY A 7 3.59 -7.39 -18.88
CA GLY A 7 2.35 -7.65 -19.63
C GLY A 7 2.57 -7.87 -21.13
N VAL A 8 3.70 -8.50 -21.51
CA VAL A 8 3.97 -8.95 -22.87
C VAL A 8 4.04 -10.48 -22.90
N TYR A 9 3.76 -11.11 -24.05
CA TYR A 9 4.00 -12.55 -24.18
C TYR A 9 5.51 -12.80 -24.24
N ASP A 10 6.01 -13.76 -23.46
CA ASP A 10 7.38 -14.24 -23.61
C ASP A 10 7.54 -15.13 -24.85
N GLU A 11 8.78 -15.53 -25.17
CA GLU A 11 9.09 -16.39 -26.32
C GLU A 11 8.44 -17.78 -26.23
N GLU A 12 8.02 -18.19 -25.03
CA GLU A 12 7.36 -19.45 -24.74
C GLU A 12 5.82 -19.31 -24.73
N GLY A 13 5.30 -18.10 -24.97
CA GLY A 13 3.88 -17.78 -24.98
C GLY A 13 3.25 -17.62 -23.59
N ASN A 14 4.05 -17.58 -22.51
CA ASN A 14 3.54 -17.28 -21.19
C ASN A 14 3.26 -15.78 -21.06
N PHE A 15 2.17 -15.46 -20.38
CA PHE A 15 1.78 -14.10 -20.03
C PHE A 15 1.93 -13.91 -18.52
N SER A 16 2.66 -12.88 -18.13
CA SER A 16 2.72 -12.34 -16.78
C SER A 16 2.62 -10.83 -16.92
N ASN A 17 1.96 -10.19 -15.98
CA ASN A 17 1.64 -8.77 -16.04
C ASN A 17 2.22 -7.99 -14.86
N PHE A 18 3.32 -8.49 -14.28
CA PHE A 18 4.05 -7.81 -13.24
C PHE A 18 5.55 -7.73 -13.54
N ALA A 19 6.09 -6.52 -13.43
CA ALA A 19 7.51 -6.27 -13.41
C ALA A 19 7.87 -5.16 -12.41
N ILE A 20 9.17 -5.06 -12.12
CA ILE A 20 9.74 -3.95 -11.36
C ILE A 20 10.79 -3.29 -12.23
N GLN A 21 10.67 -1.98 -12.42
CA GLN A 21 11.71 -1.16 -13.01
C GLN A 21 12.55 -0.54 -11.90
N VAL A 22 13.87 -0.70 -12.00
CA VAL A 22 14.84 -0.11 -11.09
C VAL A 22 15.78 0.80 -11.87
N ASP A 23 15.81 2.08 -11.55
CA ASP A 23 16.70 3.06 -12.20
C ASP A 23 17.73 3.56 -11.20
N LYS A 24 19.02 3.29 -11.46
CA LYS A 24 20.12 3.84 -10.66
C LYS A 24 20.19 5.35 -10.89
N LEU A 25 20.12 6.11 -9.81
CA LEU A 25 20.26 7.56 -9.82
C LEU A 25 21.68 7.95 -9.38
N VAL A 26 21.82 9.12 -8.77
CA VAL A 26 23.11 9.64 -8.31
C VAL A 26 23.48 9.00 -6.98
N GLY A 27 24.72 8.50 -6.87
CA GLY A 27 25.24 7.95 -5.62
C GLY A 27 24.56 6.63 -5.24
N GLU A 28 24.07 6.54 -4.01
CA GLU A 28 23.42 5.35 -3.44
C GLU A 28 21.90 5.33 -3.64
N PHE A 29 21.36 6.24 -4.46
CA PHE A 29 19.93 6.36 -4.69
C PHE A 29 19.50 5.60 -5.94
N SER A 30 18.36 4.91 -5.84
CA SER A 30 17.68 4.31 -6.98
C SER A 30 16.19 4.60 -6.92
N SER A 31 15.56 4.61 -8.09
CA SER A 31 14.11 4.54 -8.20
C SER A 31 13.67 3.09 -8.35
N LEU A 32 12.62 2.70 -7.63
CA LEU A 32 11.93 1.43 -7.80
C LEU A 32 10.51 1.76 -8.22
N ASN A 33 10.05 1.22 -9.34
CA ASN A 33 8.70 1.41 -9.86
C ASN A 33 8.08 0.05 -10.17
N LEU A 34 6.84 -0.15 -9.74
CA LEU A 34 6.04 -1.33 -10.04
C LEU A 34 5.38 -1.16 -11.41
N ILE A 35 5.35 -2.23 -12.21
CA ILE A 35 4.69 -2.23 -13.51
C ILE A 35 3.61 -3.31 -13.49
N LEU A 36 2.34 -2.90 -13.57
CA LEU A 36 1.19 -3.80 -13.69
C LEU A 36 0.46 -3.52 -15.00
N ASP A 37 0.27 -4.54 -15.85
CA ASP A 37 -0.38 -4.37 -17.17
C ASP A 37 0.17 -3.16 -17.96
N MET A 38 1.50 -3.05 -18.03
CA MET A 38 2.25 -1.96 -18.66
C MET A 38 2.03 -0.56 -18.05
N LYS A 39 1.29 -0.43 -16.95
CA LYS A 39 1.14 0.82 -16.19
C LYS A 39 2.22 0.90 -15.11
N LEU A 40 2.86 2.05 -15.01
CA LEU A 40 3.90 2.33 -14.01
C LEU A 40 3.29 2.91 -12.72
N TYR A 41 3.74 2.40 -11.58
CA TYR A 41 3.37 2.84 -10.25
C TYR A 41 4.62 3.06 -9.38
N PRO A 42 4.79 4.25 -8.79
CA PRO A 42 4.01 5.45 -9.09
C PRO A 42 4.26 5.97 -10.51
N SER A 43 3.43 6.91 -10.98
CA SER A 43 3.58 7.55 -12.31
C SER A 43 4.67 8.64 -12.36
N TYR A 44 5.36 8.88 -11.25
CA TYR A 44 6.47 9.82 -11.08
C TYR A 44 7.69 9.07 -10.52
N LEU A 45 8.84 9.74 -10.50
CA LEU A 45 10.09 9.16 -10.01
C LEU A 45 10.13 9.14 -8.47
N ALA A 46 9.67 8.05 -7.85
CA ALA A 46 9.96 7.74 -6.44
C ALA A 46 11.39 7.20 -6.32
N TYR A 47 12.19 7.70 -5.39
CA TYR A 47 13.58 7.29 -5.25
C TYR A 47 14.04 7.30 -3.79
N ASN A 48 14.72 6.23 -3.40
CA ASN A 48 15.28 6.09 -2.06
C ASN A 48 16.73 5.62 -2.11
N MET A 49 17.41 5.65 -0.97
CA MET A 49 18.66 4.93 -0.76
C MET A 49 18.44 3.44 -1.05
N ASN A 50 19.38 2.82 -1.75
CA ASN A 50 19.31 1.41 -2.14
C ASN A 50 19.06 0.48 -0.94
N SER A 51 19.64 0.81 0.22
CA SER A 51 19.48 0.04 1.46
C SER A 51 18.05 0.05 2.02
N CYS A 52 17.24 1.04 1.67
CA CYS A 52 15.88 1.21 2.19
C CYS A 52 14.84 0.56 1.27
N LEU A 53 15.09 0.49 -0.04
CA LEU A 53 14.11 0.00 -1.02
C LEU A 53 13.65 -1.45 -0.80
N LEU A 54 14.55 -2.31 -0.28
CA LEU A 54 14.24 -3.69 0.08
C LEU A 54 14.78 -4.07 1.47
N GLY A 55 15.12 -3.08 2.29
CA GLY A 55 15.75 -3.28 3.59
C GLY A 55 14.88 -4.07 4.59
N GLY A 56 13.56 -4.00 4.43
CA GLY A 56 12.58 -4.73 5.25
C GLY A 56 12.18 -6.11 4.72
N VAL A 57 12.69 -6.56 3.56
CA VAL A 57 12.38 -7.89 3.05
C VAL A 57 13.11 -8.94 3.89
N ASP A 58 12.42 -9.52 4.88
CA ASP A 58 12.85 -10.78 5.48
C ASP A 58 12.62 -11.90 4.46
N TRP A 59 13.68 -12.21 3.71
CA TRP A 59 13.74 -13.28 2.73
C TRP A 59 13.35 -14.65 3.28
N ASN A 60 13.40 -14.83 4.60
CA ASN A 60 13.11 -16.08 5.26
C ASN A 60 11.71 -16.17 5.87
N ASN A 61 10.93 -15.09 6.05
CA ASN A 61 9.63 -15.23 6.74
C ASN A 61 8.45 -14.33 6.35
N ASP A 62 8.55 -13.01 6.18
CA ASP A 62 7.31 -12.24 6.30
C ASP A 62 6.38 -12.29 5.08
N ILE A 63 6.85 -11.84 3.91
CA ILE A 63 5.91 -11.54 2.80
C ILE A 63 5.60 -12.73 1.89
N PHE A 64 6.39 -13.81 1.90
CA PHE A 64 6.23 -14.93 0.96
C PHE A 64 5.68 -16.21 1.59
N ASN A 65 5.79 -16.35 2.91
CA ASN A 65 5.38 -17.57 3.62
C ASN A 65 4.02 -17.40 4.30
N ARG A 66 3.50 -16.17 4.37
CA ARG A 66 2.15 -15.90 4.83
C ARG A 66 1.16 -16.19 3.71
N GLU A 67 0.30 -17.18 3.94
CA GLU A 67 -0.86 -17.44 3.10
C GLU A 67 -2.12 -16.85 3.73
N ASP A 68 -3.00 -16.29 2.89
CA ASP A 68 -4.31 -15.80 3.29
C ASP A 68 -5.35 -16.13 2.22
N GLU A 69 -5.99 -17.29 2.38
CA GLU A 69 -7.04 -17.78 1.47
C GLU A 69 -8.22 -16.81 1.39
N PHE A 70 -8.57 -16.16 2.50
CA PHE A 70 -9.72 -15.28 2.56
C PHE A 70 -9.49 -14.05 1.69
N LEU A 71 -8.41 -13.29 1.94
CA LEU A 71 -8.05 -12.13 1.13
C LEU A 71 -7.81 -12.53 -0.34
N TYR A 72 -7.20 -13.70 -0.58
CA TYR A 72 -6.93 -14.15 -1.93
C TYR A 72 -8.22 -14.38 -2.76
N ASN A 73 -9.32 -14.77 -2.13
CA ASN A 73 -10.57 -15.07 -2.84
C ASN A 73 -11.58 -13.91 -2.87
N LEU A 74 -11.28 -12.78 -2.22
CA LEU A 74 -12.14 -11.59 -2.28
C LEU A 74 -12.14 -10.96 -3.69
N PRO A 75 -13.30 -10.47 -4.18
CA PRO A 75 -13.37 -9.57 -5.32
C PRO A 75 -12.56 -8.30 -5.08
N ASP A 76 -12.00 -7.71 -6.14
CA ASP A 76 -11.05 -6.57 -6.06
C ASP A 76 -11.51 -5.43 -5.14
N ARG A 77 -12.79 -5.03 -5.22
CA ARG A 77 -13.33 -3.97 -4.35
C ARG A 77 -13.39 -4.38 -2.87
N GLU A 78 -13.82 -5.60 -2.58
CA GLU A 78 -13.89 -6.11 -1.22
C GLU A 78 -12.50 -6.33 -0.65
N LEU A 79 -11.58 -6.82 -1.47
CA LEU A 79 -10.17 -6.98 -1.17
C LEU A 79 -9.52 -5.63 -0.80
N MET A 80 -9.72 -4.61 -1.64
CA MET A 80 -9.27 -3.25 -1.37
C MET A 80 -9.80 -2.74 -0.02
N ILE A 81 -11.10 -2.90 0.23
CA ILE A 81 -11.72 -2.48 1.48
C ILE A 81 -11.06 -3.17 2.67
N GLU A 82 -10.86 -4.49 2.58
CA GLU A 82 -10.34 -5.27 3.68
C GLU A 82 -8.85 -5.00 3.95
N LEU A 83 -8.02 -4.89 2.91
CA LEU A 83 -6.61 -4.51 3.02
C LEU A 83 -6.43 -3.12 3.65
N ILE A 84 -7.22 -2.15 3.20
CA ILE A 84 -7.19 -0.80 3.79
C ILE A 84 -7.66 -0.81 5.24
N LYS A 85 -8.74 -1.53 5.59
CA LYS A 85 -9.20 -1.60 6.99
C LYS A 85 -8.11 -2.13 7.90
N GLN A 86 -7.36 -3.12 7.41
CA GLN A 86 -6.23 -3.70 8.11
C GLN A 86 -5.08 -2.70 8.21
N SER A 87 -4.70 -1.99 7.15
CA SER A 87 -3.50 -1.14 7.16
C SER A 87 -3.70 0.30 7.62
N PHE A 88 -4.93 0.82 7.60
CA PHE A 88 -5.28 2.17 8.07
C PHE A 88 -6.21 2.10 9.28
N LEU A 89 -5.91 1.19 10.22
CA LEU A 89 -6.69 0.94 11.43
C LEU A 89 -7.03 2.22 12.21
N SER A 90 -6.08 3.15 12.35
CA SER A 90 -6.27 4.42 13.04
C SER A 90 -7.32 5.29 12.35
N LEU A 91 -7.12 5.60 11.06
CA LEU A 91 -8.02 6.46 10.28
C LEU A 91 -9.41 5.84 10.12
N PHE A 92 -9.48 4.54 9.81
CA PHE A 92 -10.75 3.82 9.70
C PHE A 92 -11.45 3.70 11.06
N GLY A 93 -10.69 3.43 12.13
CA GLY A 93 -11.19 3.32 13.49
C GLY A 93 -11.81 4.62 14.00
N ILE A 94 -11.14 5.76 13.77
CA ILE A 94 -11.66 7.10 14.06
C ILE A 94 -12.99 7.33 13.36
N GLU A 95 -13.06 7.07 12.05
CA GLU A 95 -14.29 7.26 11.26
C GLU A 95 -15.46 6.46 11.87
N LYS A 96 -15.22 5.18 12.18
CA LYS A 96 -16.24 4.33 12.81
C LYS A 96 -16.62 4.79 14.21
N ALA A 97 -15.69 5.36 14.97
CA ALA A 97 -15.95 5.89 16.30
C ALA A 97 -16.81 7.17 16.25
N ILE A 98 -16.55 8.05 15.28
CA ILE A 98 -17.38 9.23 15.00
C ILE A 98 -18.79 8.81 14.55
N GLU A 99 -18.92 7.89 13.59
CA GLU A 99 -20.23 7.39 13.11
C GLU A 99 -21.08 6.79 14.24
N LYS A 100 -20.44 6.10 15.19
CA LYS A 100 -21.12 5.48 16.34
C LYS A 100 -21.38 6.45 17.49
N GLY A 101 -20.95 7.71 17.38
CA GLY A 101 -21.06 8.71 18.44
C GLY A 101 -20.21 8.41 19.68
N ILE A 102 -19.16 7.58 19.53
CA ILE A 102 -18.20 7.27 20.61
C ILE A 102 -17.28 8.47 20.84
N ILE A 103 -16.83 9.11 19.76
CA ILE A 103 -16.11 10.37 19.82
C ILE A 103 -17.09 11.49 19.50
N ASP A 104 -17.14 12.50 20.39
CA ASP A 104 -17.97 13.68 20.18
C ASP A 104 -17.35 14.59 19.11
N TYR A 105 -18.13 14.80 18.05
CA TYR A 105 -17.86 15.69 16.93
C TYR A 105 -17.49 17.11 17.37
N GLU A 106 -18.19 17.68 18.35
CA GLU A 106 -17.95 19.06 18.77
C GLU A 106 -16.66 19.17 19.60
N LEU A 107 -16.24 18.09 20.27
CA LEU A 107 -14.98 18.07 21.03
C LEU A 107 -13.76 18.08 20.10
N ILE A 108 -13.72 17.20 19.09
CA ILE A 108 -12.61 17.16 18.11
C ILE A 108 -12.47 18.48 17.35
N LYS A 109 -13.61 19.09 16.99
CA LYS A 109 -13.61 20.36 16.24
C LYS A 109 -12.98 21.51 17.03
N ASN A 110 -13.11 21.50 18.36
CA ASN A 110 -12.60 22.54 19.23
C ASN A 110 -11.16 22.28 19.68
N ASP A 111 -10.73 21.02 19.69
CA ASP A 111 -9.37 20.62 20.06
C ASP A 111 -8.91 19.38 19.26
N GLU A 112 -8.05 19.60 18.27
CA GLU A 112 -7.52 18.55 17.40
C GLU A 112 -6.58 17.59 18.16
N SER A 113 -6.01 17.97 19.32
CA SER A 113 -5.13 17.08 20.09
C SER A 113 -5.87 15.84 20.60
N ILE A 114 -7.17 15.98 20.87
CA ILE A 114 -8.05 14.87 21.27
C ILE A 114 -8.04 13.76 20.22
N LEU A 115 -7.96 14.12 18.93
CA LEU A 115 -7.90 13.13 17.87
C LEU A 115 -6.60 12.32 17.92
N PHE A 116 -5.48 12.96 18.23
CA PHE A 116 -4.18 12.31 18.35
C PHE A 116 -4.12 11.37 19.55
N ASP A 117 -4.70 11.74 20.70
CA ASP A 117 -4.81 10.84 21.86
C ASP A 117 -5.59 9.56 21.51
N TYR A 118 -6.68 9.68 20.76
CA TYR A 118 -7.44 8.52 20.27
C TYR A 118 -6.67 7.69 19.23
N ILE A 119 -5.89 8.34 18.37
CA ILE A 119 -5.01 7.64 17.43
C ILE A 119 -4.00 6.82 18.22
N ASP A 120 -3.33 7.41 19.22
CA ASP A 120 -2.33 6.73 20.03
C ASP A 120 -2.92 5.54 20.82
N ASP A 121 -4.14 5.67 21.34
CA ASP A 121 -4.88 4.56 21.97
C ASP A 121 -5.25 3.44 20.97
N ILE A 122 -5.59 3.77 19.72
CA ILE A 122 -5.85 2.78 18.67
C ILE A 122 -4.54 2.14 18.17
N VAL A 123 -3.48 2.94 18.08
CA VAL A 123 -2.17 2.57 17.52
C VAL A 123 -1.35 1.72 18.48
N SER A 124 -1.50 1.92 19.79
CA SER A 124 -0.84 1.13 20.83
C SER A 124 -1.35 -0.33 20.93
N ASN A 125 -2.37 -0.69 20.14
CA ASN A 125 -2.88 -2.05 20.02
C ASN A 125 -2.01 -2.85 19.03
N GLU A 126 -1.51 -4.03 19.43
CA GLU A 126 -0.56 -4.89 18.69
C GLU A 126 -0.95 -5.21 17.22
N ARG A 127 -2.21 -4.96 16.83
CA ARG A 127 -2.75 -5.14 15.47
C ARG A 127 -2.08 -4.33 14.36
N LEU A 128 -1.44 -3.19 14.63
CA LEU A 128 -0.73 -2.45 13.58
C LEU A 128 0.55 -3.16 13.10
N LEU A 129 1.19 -3.94 13.99
CA LEU A 129 2.35 -4.75 13.61
C LEU A 129 1.94 -5.91 12.70
N GLU A 130 0.80 -6.56 12.96
CA GLU A 130 0.31 -7.68 12.13
C GLU A 130 -0.19 -7.26 10.73
N THR A 131 -0.56 -6.01 10.56
CA THR A 131 -1.15 -5.46 9.32
C THR A 131 -0.12 -4.80 8.41
N ARG A 132 1.03 -4.39 8.98
CA ARG A 132 2.26 -4.14 8.21
C ARG A 132 2.75 -5.36 7.44
N ASN A 133 2.48 -6.57 7.93
CA ASN A 133 2.94 -7.81 7.29
C ASN A 133 2.31 -8.08 5.91
N ASN A 134 1.21 -7.42 5.54
CA ASN A 134 0.59 -7.53 4.20
C ASN A 134 1.02 -6.39 3.26
N LEU A 135 1.64 -5.34 3.79
CA LEU A 135 2.24 -4.28 3.02
C LEU A 135 3.59 -4.76 2.52
N TRP A 136 3.88 -4.47 1.26
CA TRP A 136 5.25 -4.61 0.81
C TRP A 136 6.03 -3.41 1.30
N ASP A 137 7.04 -3.67 2.13
CA ASP A 137 7.93 -2.68 2.76
C ASP A 137 8.94 -2.06 1.76
N ILE A 138 8.45 -1.63 0.58
CA ILE A 138 9.16 -0.64 -0.22
C ILE A 138 8.90 0.69 0.46
N ASP A 139 9.96 1.42 0.85
CA ASP A 139 9.90 2.66 1.67
C ASP A 139 8.51 3.30 1.65
N ASP A 140 7.75 2.95 2.68
CA ASP A 140 6.31 3.11 2.71
C ASP A 140 5.93 4.58 2.55
N PHE A 141 6.75 5.50 3.04
CA PHE A 141 6.56 6.94 2.91
C PHE A 141 6.49 7.46 1.46
N GLU A 142 7.32 6.97 0.54
CA GLU A 142 7.35 7.48 -0.84
C GLU A 142 6.14 7.05 -1.67
N TYR A 143 5.64 5.85 -1.38
CA TYR A 143 4.46 5.29 -2.01
C TYR A 143 3.19 5.82 -1.32
N PHE A 144 3.15 5.80 0.01
CA PHE A 144 1.97 6.17 0.80
C PHE A 144 1.66 7.65 0.75
N GLY A 145 2.69 8.50 0.86
CA GLY A 145 2.57 9.95 0.73
C GLY A 145 2.11 10.40 -0.66
N LYS A 146 1.87 9.47 -1.58
CA LYS A 146 1.48 9.75 -2.95
C LYS A 146 0.28 8.92 -3.38
N GLY A 147 -0.33 8.23 -2.42
CA GLY A 147 -1.58 7.50 -2.60
C GLY A 147 -1.42 6.14 -3.28
N VAL A 148 -0.24 5.52 -3.27
CA VAL A 148 -0.02 4.17 -3.79
C VAL A 148 0.31 3.25 -2.63
N TYR A 149 -0.44 2.16 -2.47
CA TYR A 149 -0.30 1.23 -1.35
C TYR A 149 -0.16 -0.20 -1.91
N PRO A 150 1.08 -0.73 -2.01
CA PRO A 150 1.33 -2.07 -2.50
C PRO A 150 1.10 -3.12 -1.41
N PHE A 151 0.32 -4.15 -1.74
CA PHE A 151 0.06 -5.30 -0.88
C PHE A 151 0.43 -6.60 -1.58
N ILE A 152 0.77 -7.60 -0.78
CA ILE A 152 1.08 -8.96 -1.23
C ILE A 152 0.18 -9.92 -0.50
N VAL A 153 -0.58 -10.72 -1.25
CA VAL A 153 -1.44 -11.78 -0.72
C VAL A 153 -1.04 -13.09 -1.39
N ASN A 154 -0.47 -14.04 -0.64
CA ASN A 154 -0.14 -15.35 -1.18
C ASN A 154 -1.20 -16.38 -0.84
N PHE A 155 -1.39 -17.33 -1.73
CA PHE A 155 -2.16 -18.54 -1.45
C PHE A 155 -1.82 -19.62 -2.47
N ASN A 156 -1.59 -20.84 -2.01
CA ASN A 156 -1.47 -22.03 -2.86
C ASN A 156 -0.40 -21.90 -3.96
N GLY A 157 0.76 -21.32 -3.63
CA GLY A 157 1.89 -21.12 -4.55
C GLY A 157 1.73 -19.99 -5.57
N PHE A 158 0.67 -19.17 -5.44
CA PHE A 158 0.47 -17.95 -6.20
C PHE A 158 0.59 -16.73 -5.31
N THR A 159 1.11 -15.65 -5.88
CA THR A 159 1.15 -14.34 -5.27
C THR A 159 0.21 -13.42 -6.02
N LYS A 160 -0.70 -12.78 -5.29
CA LYS A 160 -1.52 -11.69 -5.77
C LYS A 160 -0.88 -10.38 -5.30
N ILE A 161 -0.45 -9.57 -6.24
CA ILE A 161 0.06 -8.22 -6.02
C ILE A 161 -1.12 -7.28 -6.18
N VAL A 162 -1.42 -6.52 -5.13
CA VAL A 162 -2.58 -5.62 -5.09
C VAL A 162 -2.05 -4.21 -4.91
N LEU A 163 -2.28 -3.35 -5.89
CA LEU A 163 -2.00 -1.93 -5.78
C LEU A 163 -3.29 -1.19 -5.50
N VAL A 164 -3.44 -0.75 -4.26
CA VAL A 164 -4.50 0.18 -3.91
C VAL A 164 -3.99 1.57 -4.20
N ASN A 165 -4.67 2.26 -5.11
CA ASN A 165 -4.34 3.59 -5.55
C ASN A 165 -5.40 4.57 -5.09
N LYS A 166 -4.97 5.77 -4.75
CA LYS A 166 -5.83 6.87 -4.36
C LYS A 166 -5.76 7.97 -5.42
N THR A 167 -6.88 8.26 -6.05
CA THR A 167 -6.97 9.21 -7.17
C THR A 167 -6.85 10.67 -6.77
N MET A 168 -7.04 11.00 -5.48
CA MET A 168 -6.80 12.34 -4.95
C MET A 168 -5.70 12.32 -3.89
N ASN A 169 -4.71 13.19 -4.07
CA ASN A 169 -3.69 13.48 -3.05
C ASN A 169 -4.40 14.06 -1.81
N ILE A 170 -4.48 13.27 -0.74
CA ILE A 170 -4.84 13.83 0.56
C ILE A 170 -3.75 14.79 1.04
N ASP A 171 -2.52 14.70 0.54
CA ASP A 171 -1.41 15.60 0.84
C ASP A 171 -1.67 17.09 0.53
N GLU A 172 -2.55 17.44 -0.42
CA GLU A 172 -2.88 18.86 -0.65
C GLU A 172 -3.73 19.46 0.48
N LEU A 173 -4.27 18.61 1.35
CA LEU A 173 -5.10 18.98 2.49
C LEU A 173 -4.47 18.51 3.83
N GLY A 174 -3.68 17.41 3.86
CA GLY A 174 -3.09 16.73 5.03
C GLY A 174 -3.83 15.44 5.42
N GLU A 175 -3.20 14.39 5.96
CA GLU A 175 -3.86 13.08 6.27
C GLU A 175 -5.16 13.21 7.07
N LEU A 176 -5.19 14.17 8.00
CA LEU A 176 -6.33 14.44 8.88
C LEU A 176 -7.34 15.43 8.28
N SER A 177 -7.00 16.15 7.23
CA SER A 177 -7.86 17.17 6.61
C SER A 177 -9.12 16.63 5.94
N ARG A 178 -9.18 15.33 5.69
CA ARG A 178 -10.44 14.71 5.29
C ARG A 178 -11.46 14.74 6.42
N PHE A 179 -10.99 14.71 7.67
CA PHE A 179 -11.77 15.07 8.84
C PHE A 179 -11.90 16.60 8.85
N PHE A 180 -10.81 17.35 8.70
CA PHE A 180 -10.84 18.81 8.75
C PHE A 180 -10.83 19.43 7.35
N ASN A 181 -11.98 19.47 6.67
CA ASN A 181 -12.04 20.09 5.35
C ASN A 181 -11.51 21.53 5.46
N LYS A 182 -10.63 21.95 4.53
CA LYS A 182 -9.92 23.24 4.59
C LYS A 182 -10.86 24.45 4.75
N ASP A 183 -12.10 24.28 4.30
CA ASP A 183 -13.23 25.18 4.57
C ASP A 183 -14.00 24.78 5.85
N MET A 184 -13.29 24.76 6.98
CA MET A 184 -13.76 24.87 8.37
C MET A 184 -14.91 23.95 8.88
N THR A 185 -15.30 22.89 8.18
CA THR A 185 -16.33 21.94 8.68
C THR A 185 -15.95 20.49 8.47
N LEU A 186 -15.97 19.70 9.56
CA LEU A 186 -15.91 18.23 9.45
C LEU A 186 -17.05 17.76 8.55
N LYS A 187 -16.72 16.96 7.52
CA LYS A 187 -17.73 16.36 6.66
C LYS A 187 -18.60 15.41 7.50
N LYS A 188 -19.92 15.55 7.43
CA LYS A 188 -20.86 14.63 8.13
C LYS A 188 -20.86 13.21 7.57
N ASN A 189 -20.52 13.04 6.29
CA ASN A 189 -20.34 11.74 5.66
C ASN A 189 -18.86 11.55 5.37
N LEU A 190 -18.15 11.00 6.35
CA LEU A 190 -16.80 10.49 6.19
C LEU A 190 -16.97 9.05 5.69
N GLN A 191 -16.76 8.82 4.40
CA GLN A 191 -16.61 7.46 3.92
C GLN A 191 -15.15 7.27 3.53
N PHE A 192 -14.44 6.43 4.27
CA PHE A 192 -13.07 6.09 3.94
C PHE A 192 -13.02 5.53 2.52
N PHE A 193 -14.05 4.76 2.15
CA PHE A 193 -14.20 4.01 0.91
C PHE A 193 -15.20 4.63 -0.08
N ASP A 194 -15.04 5.91 -0.43
CA ASP A 194 -15.82 6.50 -1.52
C ASP A 194 -15.40 5.91 -2.88
N GLU A 195 -16.39 5.55 -3.70
CA GLU A 195 -16.23 4.86 -5.01
C GLU A 195 -15.43 5.67 -6.05
N GLY A 196 -15.17 6.96 -5.81
CA GLY A 196 -14.40 7.82 -6.70
C GLY A 196 -12.95 8.10 -6.29
N TYR A 197 -12.56 7.76 -5.06
CA TYR A 197 -11.23 8.11 -4.52
C TYR A 197 -10.25 6.96 -4.47
N TRP A 198 -10.74 5.72 -4.53
CA TRP A 198 -9.90 4.53 -4.44
C TRP A 198 -10.08 3.68 -5.69
N HIS A 199 -8.97 3.23 -6.21
CA HIS A 199 -8.87 2.31 -7.31
C HIS A 199 -7.97 1.16 -6.89
N VAL A 200 -8.16 -0.01 -7.50
CA VAL A 200 -7.33 -1.18 -7.23
C VAL A 200 -6.91 -1.80 -8.55
N ASP A 201 -5.61 -2.05 -8.68
CA ASP A 201 -5.04 -2.83 -9.77
C ASP A 201 -4.46 -4.12 -9.17
N VAL A 202 -4.71 -5.25 -9.82
CA VAL A 202 -4.32 -6.57 -9.32
C VAL A 202 -3.53 -7.31 -10.40
N SER A 203 -2.42 -7.91 -9.99
CA SER A 203 -1.67 -8.88 -10.79
C SER A 203 -1.53 -10.18 -10.02
N ILE A 204 -1.63 -11.31 -10.72
CA ILE A 204 -1.45 -12.64 -10.14
C ILE A 204 -0.36 -13.35 -10.91
N LEU A 205 0.65 -13.85 -10.19
CA LEU A 205 1.76 -14.61 -10.74
C LEU A 205 2.15 -15.75 -9.80
N LYS A 206 2.97 -16.68 -10.28
CA LYS A 206 3.52 -17.74 -9.42
C LYS A 206 4.40 -17.12 -8.35
N THR A 207 4.28 -17.56 -7.10
CA THR A 207 5.12 -17.05 -6.00
C THR A 207 6.61 -17.26 -6.29
N SER A 208 6.97 -18.34 -6.97
CA SER A 208 8.36 -18.61 -7.40
C SER A 208 8.87 -17.63 -8.46
N GLU A 209 8.00 -17.11 -9.32
CA GLU A 209 8.33 -16.06 -10.29
C GLU A 209 8.53 -14.73 -9.58
N PHE A 210 7.59 -14.36 -8.70
CA PHE A 210 7.72 -13.15 -7.89
C PHE A 210 9.01 -13.15 -7.05
N LYS A 211 9.35 -14.26 -6.39
CA LYS A 211 10.63 -14.41 -5.68
C LYS A 211 11.85 -14.16 -6.57
N LYS A 212 11.85 -14.64 -7.81
CA LYS A 212 12.95 -14.39 -8.76
C LYS A 212 13.07 -12.92 -9.12
N ILE A 213 11.94 -12.23 -9.30
CA ILE A 213 11.91 -10.78 -9.57
C ILE A 213 12.55 -10.02 -8.41
N ILE A 214 12.11 -10.26 -7.16
CA ILE A 214 12.63 -9.56 -5.98
C ILE A 214 14.13 -9.86 -5.78
N LEU A 215 14.56 -11.12 -5.94
CA LEU A 215 15.99 -11.47 -5.87
C LEU A 215 16.83 -10.75 -6.93
N GLY A 216 16.30 -10.58 -8.15
CA GLY A 216 16.95 -9.84 -9.22
C GLY A 216 17.13 -8.37 -8.87
N VAL A 217 16.08 -7.72 -8.34
CA VAL A 217 16.13 -6.33 -7.86
C VAL A 217 17.16 -6.19 -6.74
N ASN A 218 17.11 -7.05 -5.72
CA ASN A 218 18.03 -6.97 -4.58
C ASN A 218 19.50 -7.10 -5.00
N LYS A 219 19.80 -8.06 -5.89
CA LYS A 219 21.13 -8.22 -6.45
C LYS A 219 21.58 -6.95 -7.18
N PHE A 220 20.72 -6.36 -8.01
CA PHE A 220 21.05 -5.16 -8.77
C PHE A 220 21.28 -3.90 -7.92
N LEU A 221 20.53 -3.77 -6.81
CA LEU A 221 20.69 -2.69 -5.84
C LEU A 221 21.95 -2.84 -4.97
N SER A 222 22.44 -4.08 -4.80
CA SER A 222 23.63 -4.41 -4.01
C SER A 222 24.96 -4.27 -4.79
N GLU A 223 24.89 -4.17 -6.12
CA GLU A 223 26.03 -3.98 -7.04
C GLU A 223 26.36 -2.49 -7.25
#